data_AF-A0A1X6N2F4-F1
#
_entry.id   AF-A0A1X6N2F4-F1
#
_cell.length_a   1.000
_cell.length_b   1.000
_cell.length_c   1.000
_cell.angle_alpha   90.00
_cell.angle_beta   90.00
_cell.angle_gamma   90.00
#
_symmetry.space_group_name_H-M   'P 1'
#
loop_
_entity.id
_entity.type
_entity.pdbx_description
1 polymer ?
#
loop_
_entity_poly.entity_id
_entity_poly.type
_entity_poly.pdbx_seq_one_letter_code
_entity_poly.pdbx_strand_id
1 'polypeptide(L)' 'MRLMNNMVETLVDTLYPGIVNGQKPDQYFLERTILSAKNDAVDSINGNILEKFPGEKVVLTGADTVKG' A
#
# COMPACT_ATOMS: atom_id res chain seq x y z
N MET A 1 -4.24 10.68 -15.76
CA MET A 1 -2.94 10.81 -15.06
C MET A 1 -1.86 10.20 -15.92
N ARG A 2 -0.75 10.89 -16.16
CA ARG A 2 0.38 10.38 -16.94
C ARG A 2 1.58 10.26 -16.02
N LEU A 3 2.13 9.06 -15.90
CA LEU A 3 3.35 8.80 -15.14
C LEU A 3 4.58 9.10 -15.99
N MET A 4 5.72 9.38 -15.34
CA MET A 4 7.01 9.53 -16.01
C MET A 4 7.52 8.19 -16.58
N ASN A 5 7.21 7.08 -15.91
CA ASN A 5 7.45 5.72 -16.36
C ASN A 5 6.37 4.78 -15.76
N ASN A 6 6.36 3.51 -16.18
CA ASN A 6 5.35 2.53 -15.76
C ASN A 6 5.78 1.66 -14.57
N MET A 7 6.67 2.18 -13.70
CA MET A 7 7.11 1.48 -12.49
C MET A 7 6.14 1.72 -11.32
N VAL A 8 6.00 0.73 -10.44
CA VAL A 8 5.11 0.80 -9.26
C VAL A 8 5.54 1.93 -8.33
N GLU A 9 6.84 2.15 -8.17
CA GLU A 9 7.42 3.20 -7.34
C GLU A 9 6.97 4.59 -7.82
N THR A 10 6.97 4.80 -9.14
CA THR A 10 6.53 6.08 -9.73
C THR A 10 5.04 6.29 -9.52
N LEU A 11 4.23 5.22 -9.56
CA LEU A 11 2.81 5.29 -9.23
C LEU A 11 2.58 5.64 -7.75
N VAL A 12 3.27 4.96 -6.84
CA VAL A 12 3.20 5.18 -5.38
C VAL A 12 3.62 6.60 -5.02
N ASP A 13 4.74 7.08 -5.54
CA ASP A 13 5.26 8.42 -5.25
C ASP A 13 4.35 9.53 -5.81
N THR A 14 3.68 9.26 -6.93
CA THR A 14 2.72 10.23 -7.51
C THR A 14 1.41 10.27 -6.74
N LEU A 15 0.89 9.12 -6.28
CA LEU A 15 -0.39 9.06 -5.57
C LEU A 15 -0.26 9.41 -4.10
N TYR A 16 0.81 9.00 -3.42
CA TYR A 16 1.00 9.22 -1.99
C TYR A 16 2.16 10.19 -1.70
N PRO A 17 2.00 11.50 -2.04
CA PRO A 17 3.03 12.48 -1.77
C PRO A 17 3.27 12.60 -0.26
N GLY A 18 4.54 12.52 0.13
CA GLY A 18 4.94 12.60 1.54
C GLY A 18 4.52 11.38 2.35
N ILE A 19 4.40 10.19 1.75
CA ILE A 19 4.04 8.96 2.47
C ILE A 19 4.91 8.71 3.71
N VAL A 20 6.21 9.04 3.64
CA VAL A 20 7.18 8.93 4.74
C VAL A 20 6.96 9.93 5.89
N ASN A 21 6.11 10.94 5.71
CA ASN A 21 5.94 12.04 6.67
C ASN A 21 4.84 11.76 7.69
N GLY A 22 5.18 11.30 8.91
CA GLY A 22 4.28 11.29 10.06
C GLY A 22 2.85 10.76 9.81
N GLN A 23 1.91 11.22 10.65
CA GLN A 23 0.50 10.84 10.55
C GLN A 23 -0.17 11.41 9.30
N LYS A 24 -1.07 10.62 8.72
CA LYS A 24 -1.92 11.03 7.59
C LYS A 24 -3.37 11.17 8.06
N PRO A 25 -4.16 12.07 7.43
CA PRO A 25 -5.60 12.10 7.65
C PRO A 25 -6.22 10.73 7.33
N ASP A 26 -7.30 10.36 8.01
CA ASP A 26 -7.97 9.05 7.85
C ASP A 26 -8.31 8.74 6.39
N GLN A 27 -8.70 9.76 5.63
CA GLN A 27 -9.13 9.64 4.24
C GLN A 27 -7.97 9.51 3.23
N TYR A 28 -6.71 9.68 3.67
CA TYR A 28 -5.55 9.80 2.78
C TYR A 28 -5.42 8.62 1.81
N PHE A 29 -5.49 7.39 2.29
CA PHE A 29 -5.39 6.22 1.41
C PHE A 29 -6.68 5.96 0.63
N LEU A 30 -7.84 6.18 1.25
CA LEU A 30 -9.15 5.90 0.68
C LEU A 30 -9.40 6.69 -0.62
N GLU A 31 -9.10 7.99 -0.63
CA GLU A 31 -9.21 8.86 -1.82
C GLU A 31 -8.26 8.51 -2.96
N ARG A 32 -7.25 7.68 -2.69
CA ARG A 32 -6.11 7.43 -3.58
C ARG A 32 -5.90 5.93 -3.79
N THR A 33 -6.98 5.16 -3.67
CA THR A 33 -6.94 3.69 -3.74
C THR A 33 -6.43 3.24 -5.11
N ILE A 34 -5.41 2.38 -5.11
CA ILE A 34 -4.90 1.74 -6.33
C ILE A 34 -5.63 0.41 -6.51
N LEU A 35 -6.24 0.20 -7.67
CA LEU A 35 -6.95 -1.03 -8.01
C LEU A 35 -6.13 -1.87 -8.99
N SER A 36 -6.06 -3.17 -8.74
CA SER A 36 -5.45 -4.15 -9.65
C SER A 36 -6.38 -5.35 -9.81
N ALA A 37 -6.32 -6.00 -10.97
CA ALA A 37 -7.13 -7.17 -11.28
C ALA A 37 -6.58 -8.47 -10.66
N LYS A 38 -5.33 -8.46 -10.17
CA LYS A 38 -4.67 -9.65 -9.62
C LYS A 38 -4.18 -9.41 -8.21
N ASN A 39 -4.37 -10.40 -7.34
CA ASN A 39 -3.99 -10.33 -5.93
C ASN A 39 -2.46 -10.25 -5.74
N ASP A 40 -1.67 -10.95 -6.55
CA ASP A 40 -0.20 -10.87 -6.52
C ASP A 40 0.32 -9.44 -6.73
N ALA A 41 -0.30 -8.71 -7.64
CA ALA A 41 -0.02 -7.30 -7.88
C ALA A 41 -0.52 -6.41 -6.73
N VAL A 42 -1.68 -6.70 -6.14
CA VAL A 42 -2.17 -6.00 -4.93
C VAL A 42 -1.19 -6.17 -3.76
N ASP A 43 -0.72 -7.39 -3.52
CA ASP A 43 0.20 -7.72 -2.43
C ASP A 43 1.55 -7.01 -2.61
N SER A 44 2.09 -7.02 -3.84
CA SER A 44 3.34 -6.32 -4.17
C SER A 44 3.23 -4.80 -3.97
N ILE A 45 2.14 -4.19 -4.44
CA ILE A 45 1.89 -2.75 -4.30
C ILE A 45 1.74 -2.38 -2.82
N ASN A 46 0.88 -3.10 -2.08
CA ASN A 46 0.65 -2.83 -0.66
C ASN A 46 1.91 -3.04 0.18
N GLY A 47 2.73 -4.06 -0.14
CA GLY A 47 4.02 -4.29 0.51
C GLY A 47 4.96 -3.10 0.34
N ASN A 48 5.12 -2.59 -0.90
CA ASN A 48 5.96 -1.43 -1.20
C ASN A 48 5.49 -0.17 -0.45
N ILE A 49 4.18 0.08 -0.40
CA ILE A 49 3.58 1.21 0.33
C ILE A 49 3.88 1.08 1.84
N LEU A 50 3.70 -0.12 2.41
CA LEU A 50 3.88 -0.38 3.84
C LEU A 50 5.36 -0.22 4.26
N GLU A 51 6.31 -0.60 3.42
CA GLU A 51 7.75 -0.40 3.68
C GLU A 51 8.15 1.08 3.73
N LYS A 52 7.45 1.95 2.99
CA LYS A 52 7.68 3.39 3.02
C LYS A 52 6.95 4.11 4.15
N PHE A 53 5.93 3.49 4.75
CA PHE A 53 5.09 4.15 5.74
C PHE A 53 5.82 4.27 7.08
N PRO A 54 5.84 5.45 7.72
CA PRO A 54 6.56 5.64 8.96
C PRO A 54 5.86 4.92 10.11
N GLY A 55 6.66 4.34 11.02
CA GLY A 55 6.15 3.69 12.24
C GLY A 55 6.72 2.29 12.43
N GLU A 56 6.28 1.64 13.51
CA GLU A 56 6.65 0.26 13.80
C GLU A 56 5.79 -0.72 12.98
N LYS A 57 6.44 -1.69 12.35
CA LYS A 57 5.75 -2.76 11.63
C LYS A 57 5.19 -3.77 12.65
N VAL A 58 3.87 -3.91 12.66
CA VAL A 58 3.19 -4.94 13.45
C VAL A 58 2.66 -6.02 12.51
N VAL A 59 2.92 -7.29 12.83
CA VAL A 59 2.42 -8.44 12.08
C VAL A 59 1.32 -9.11 12.91
N LEU A 60 0.14 -9.27 12.32
CA LEU A 60 -0.98 -9.99 12.90
C LEU A 60 -1.13 -11.32 12.17
N THR A 61 -1.15 -12.42 12.93
CA THR A 61 -1.31 -13.77 12.38
C THR A 61 -2.75 -14.22 12.53
N GLY A 62 -3.33 -14.76 11.45
CA GLY A 62 -4.67 -15.37 11.50
C GLY A 62 -4.70 -16.58 12.44
N ALA A 63 -5.79 -16.72 13.19
CA ALA A 63 -6.03 -17.85 14.09
C ALA A 63 -7.06 -18.80 13.49
N ASP A 64 -6.70 -19.45 12.39
CA ASP A 64 -7.59 -20.36 11.66
C ASP A 64 -7.43 -21.81 12.15
N THR A 65 -8.53 -22.57 12.17
CA THR A 65 -8.53 -24.00 12.48
C THR A 65 -9.38 -24.73 11.45
N VAL A 66 -8.82 -25.76 10.82
CA VAL A 66 -9.56 -26.61 9.88
C VAL A 66 -10.33 -27.66 10.70
N LYS A 67 -11.65 -27.67 10.59
CA LYS A 67 -12.48 -28.77 11.10
C LYS A 67 -12.68 -29.78 9.98
N GLY A 68 -12.20 -31.00 10.21
CA GLY A 68 -12.45 -32.16 9.34
C GLY A 68 -13.80 -32.81 9.61
#